data_AF-A0AAE3M9L8-F1
#
_entry.id   AF-A0AAE3M9L8-F1
#
_cell.length_a   1.000
_cell.length_b   1.000
_cell.length_c   1.000
_cell.angle_alpha   90.00
_cell.angle_beta   90.00
_cell.angle_gamma   90.00
#
_symmetry.space_group_name_H-M   'P 1'
#
loop_
_entity.id
_entity.type
_entity.pdbx_description
1 polymer ?
#
loop_
_entity_poly.entity_id
_entity_poly.type
_entity_poly.pdbx_seq_one_letter_code
_entity_poly.pdbx_strand_id
1 'polypeptide(L)'
;MKKALTKDELKRLYQYPTLEGTPEDRAKDYWFFSYLCNGINMNDMFKLKYKNIDFQNETITFIRTKTKKTNRQNLKPILAIITPQIKTIIKKWGNPHVNPNVYVFPILSDGLSPNDELKRINQGIKTTNKYMKRIGKELDFPLILTSYVARHTYSTILKNSGYAVSFISESLGHSSLKTTQNYLDSFDTESKKEAANKLLDF
;
A
#
# COMPACT_ATOMS: atom_id res chain seq x y z
N MET A 1 -16.78 -3.40 -15.32
CA MET A 1 -16.89 -3.43 -13.84
C MET A 1 -15.89 -2.45 -13.25
N LYS A 2 -16.32 -1.49 -12.43
CA LYS A 2 -15.47 -0.46 -11.81
C LYS A 2 -14.49 -1.11 -10.83
N LYS A 3 -13.20 -0.77 -10.91
CA LYS A 3 -12.12 -1.40 -10.11
C LYS A 3 -11.44 -0.44 -9.13
N ALA A 4 -11.72 0.86 -9.22
CA ALA A 4 -11.10 1.93 -8.46
C ALA A 4 -12.16 2.89 -7.93
N LEU A 5 -11.90 3.54 -6.80
CA LEU A 5 -12.71 4.65 -6.31
C LEU A 5 -12.43 5.93 -7.11
N THR A 6 -13.44 6.79 -7.24
CA THR A 6 -13.27 8.19 -7.67
C THR A 6 -12.69 9.03 -6.53
N LYS A 7 -12.30 10.28 -6.81
CA LYS A 7 -11.87 11.23 -5.76
C LYS A 7 -12.96 11.44 -4.70
N ASP A 8 -14.20 11.63 -5.13
CA ASP A 8 -15.34 11.82 -4.21
C ASP A 8 -15.60 10.59 -3.33
N GLU A 9 -15.55 9.39 -3.92
CA GLU A 9 -15.68 8.14 -3.14
C GLU A 9 -14.51 7.96 -2.17
N LEU A 10 -13.29 8.29 -2.59
CA LEU A 10 -12.11 8.24 -1.72
C LEU A 10 -12.22 9.23 -0.55
N LYS A 11 -12.71 10.44 -0.80
CA LYS A 11 -12.99 11.46 0.23
C LYS A 11 -14.01 10.96 1.24
N ARG A 12 -15.13 10.39 0.76
CA ARG A 12 -16.15 9.76 1.62
C ARG A 12 -15.58 8.61 2.46
N LEU A 13 -14.74 7.75 1.86
CA LEU A 13 -14.07 6.68 2.59
C LEU A 13 -13.08 7.22 3.64
N TYR A 14 -12.37 8.30 3.33
CA TYR A 14 -11.42 8.92 4.26
C TYR A 14 -12.15 9.47 5.49
N GLN A 15 -13.25 10.18 5.26
CA GLN A 15 -14.08 10.81 6.28
C GLN A 15 -15.00 9.84 7.04
N TYR A 16 -15.14 8.59 6.57
CA TYR A 16 -15.99 7.60 7.21
C TYR A 16 -15.56 7.37 8.68
N PRO A 17 -16.46 7.56 9.66
CA PRO A 17 -16.11 7.46 11.08
C PRO A 17 -15.89 6.00 11.47
N THR A 18 -14.84 5.76 12.25
CA THR A 18 -14.55 4.46 12.85
C THR A 18 -14.34 4.63 14.34
N LEU A 19 -14.80 3.67 15.14
CA LEU A 19 -14.48 3.65 16.57
C LEU A 19 -13.01 3.27 16.74
N GLU A 20 -12.25 4.13 17.40
CA GLU A 20 -10.80 3.97 17.55
C GLU A 20 -10.43 2.62 18.19
N GLY A 21 -9.39 1.99 17.68
CA GLY A 21 -8.88 0.72 18.21
C GLY A 21 -9.64 -0.52 17.74
N THR A 22 -10.79 -0.36 17.07
CA THR A 22 -11.57 -1.50 16.58
C THR A 22 -10.94 -2.18 15.36
N PRO A 23 -11.33 -3.44 15.06
CA PRO A 23 -10.88 -4.10 13.84
C PRO A 23 -11.31 -3.40 12.53
N GLU A 24 -12.42 -2.65 12.53
CA GLU A 24 -12.85 -1.84 11.38
C GLU A 24 -11.94 -0.64 11.16
N ASP A 25 -11.62 0.06 12.25
CA ASP A 25 -10.69 1.18 12.26
C ASP A 25 -9.31 0.77 11.71
N ARG A 26 -8.78 -0.35 12.20
CA ARG A 26 -7.54 -0.94 11.68
C ARG A 26 -7.66 -1.33 10.21
N ALA A 27 -8.79 -1.89 9.80
CA ALA A 27 -9.00 -2.28 8.40
C ALA A 27 -8.99 -1.07 7.46
N LYS A 28 -9.64 0.03 7.86
CA LYS A 28 -9.61 1.31 7.13
C LYS A 28 -8.19 1.84 7.01
N ASP A 29 -7.46 1.90 8.13
CA ASP A 29 -6.07 2.37 8.15
C ASP A 29 -5.13 1.49 7.32
N TYR A 30 -5.28 0.17 7.38
CA TYR A 30 -4.50 -0.76 6.54
C TYR A 30 -4.82 -0.64 5.05
N TRP A 31 -6.08 -0.35 4.72
CA TRP A 31 -6.45 -0.07 3.34
C TRP A 31 -5.81 1.24 2.84
N PHE A 32 -5.83 2.30 3.66
CA PHE A 32 -5.17 3.57 3.32
C PHE A 32 -3.65 3.45 3.27
N PHE A 33 -3.02 2.69 4.16
CA PHE A 33 -1.59 2.40 4.05
C PHE A 33 -1.29 1.72 2.71
N SER A 34 -2.08 0.71 2.34
CA SER A 34 -1.94 0.03 1.05
C SER A 34 -2.06 1.02 -0.12
N TYR A 35 -3.08 1.87 -0.11
CA TYR A 35 -3.31 2.90 -1.13
C TYR A 35 -2.15 3.90 -1.23
N LEU A 36 -1.73 4.49 -0.11
CA LEU A 36 -0.71 5.54 -0.04
C LEU A 36 0.71 5.04 -0.31
N CYS A 37 1.02 3.80 0.09
CA CYS A 37 2.32 3.18 -0.12
C CYS A 37 2.38 2.51 -1.52
N ASN A 38 2.14 3.29 -2.57
CA ASN A 38 2.14 2.88 -3.98
C ASN A 38 1.22 1.69 -4.30
N GLY A 39 0.06 1.58 -3.66
CA GLY A 39 -0.79 0.41 -3.86
C GLY A 39 -0.13 -0.91 -3.42
N ILE A 40 0.73 -0.90 -2.38
CA ILE A 40 1.41 -2.10 -1.87
C ILE A 40 0.41 -3.22 -1.58
N ASN A 41 0.74 -4.45 -1.95
CA ASN A 41 -0.13 -5.59 -1.64
C ASN A 41 -0.05 -5.90 -0.15
N MET A 42 -1.17 -6.24 0.49
CA MET A 42 -1.19 -6.50 1.93
C MET A 42 -0.24 -7.63 2.38
N ASN A 43 0.03 -8.64 1.55
CA ASN A 43 1.08 -9.62 1.85
C ASN A 43 2.46 -8.97 1.97
N ASP A 44 2.80 -8.03 1.10
CA ASP A 44 4.07 -7.30 1.16
C ASP A 44 4.07 -6.31 2.34
N MET A 45 2.95 -5.62 2.57
CA MET A 45 2.75 -4.70 3.69
C MET A 45 2.96 -5.38 5.04
N PHE A 46 2.36 -6.56 5.25
CA PHE A 46 2.51 -7.32 6.50
C PHE A 46 3.91 -7.89 6.70
N LYS A 47 4.75 -7.91 5.65
CA LYS A 47 6.14 -8.34 5.70
C LYS A 47 7.12 -7.18 5.85
N LEU A 48 6.66 -5.92 5.84
CA LEU A 48 7.51 -4.78 6.09
C LEU A 48 8.14 -4.90 7.47
N LYS A 49 9.45 -4.69 7.55
CA LYS A 49 10.22 -4.54 8.78
C LYS A 49 10.74 -3.10 8.87
N TYR A 50 11.11 -2.63 10.05
CA TYR A 50 11.58 -1.25 10.21
C TYR A 50 12.82 -0.91 9.38
N LYS A 51 13.67 -1.89 9.04
CA LYS A 51 14.77 -1.73 8.08
C LYS A 51 14.34 -1.36 6.66
N ASN A 52 13.06 -1.51 6.33
CA ASN A 52 12.50 -1.06 5.06
C ASN A 52 12.17 0.43 5.08
N ILE A 53 12.21 1.08 6.24
CA ILE A 53 11.79 2.46 6.44
C ILE A 53 13.02 3.33 6.69
N ASP A 54 13.18 4.34 5.87
CA ASP A 54 14.10 5.45 6.11
C ASP A 54 13.28 6.65 6.60
N PHE A 55 13.34 6.91 7.90
CA PHE A 55 12.61 8.02 8.51
C PHE A 55 13.24 9.39 8.22
N GLN A 56 14.53 9.44 7.89
CA GLN A 56 15.21 10.70 7.56
C GLN A 56 14.82 11.15 6.15
N ASN A 57 14.83 10.22 5.20
CA ASN A 57 14.46 10.49 3.82
C ASN A 57 12.95 10.31 3.53
N GLU A 58 12.17 9.92 4.54
CA GLU A 58 10.73 9.68 4.44
C GLU A 58 10.36 8.67 3.35
N THR A 59 11.05 7.53 3.30
CA THR A 59 10.80 6.49 2.29
C THR A 59 10.58 5.10 2.87
N ILE A 60 9.79 4.29 2.18
CA ILE A 60 9.65 2.85 2.40
C ILE A 60 10.16 2.13 1.15
N THR A 61 11.16 1.28 1.32
CA THR A 61 11.74 0.49 0.23
C THR A 61 11.51 -1.00 0.43
N PHE A 62 10.87 -1.66 -0.55
CA PHE A 62 10.54 -3.09 -0.47
C PHE A 62 10.60 -3.78 -1.82
N ILE A 63 10.74 -5.10 -1.81
CA ILE A 63 10.71 -5.94 -3.02
C ILE A 63 9.44 -6.78 -2.99
N ARG A 64 8.62 -6.67 -4.03
CA ARG A 64 7.36 -7.40 -4.17
C ARG A 64 7.56 -8.92 -4.12
N THR A 65 6.84 -9.60 -3.23
CA THR A 65 6.95 -11.07 -3.02
C THR A 65 6.65 -11.86 -4.29
N LYS A 66 5.66 -11.43 -5.09
CA LYS A 66 5.33 -12.10 -6.37
C LYS A 66 6.55 -12.12 -7.30
N THR A 67 7.24 -11.00 -7.44
CA THR A 67 8.43 -10.87 -8.31
C THR A 67 9.58 -11.75 -7.81
N LYS A 68 9.81 -11.83 -6.49
CA LYS A 68 10.79 -12.76 -5.90
C LYS A 68 10.55 -14.22 -6.29
N LYS A 69 9.28 -14.62 -6.48
CA LYS A 69 8.92 -15.98 -6.88
C LYS A 69 9.02 -16.21 -8.39
N THR A 70 8.72 -15.21 -9.21
CA THR A 70 8.56 -15.39 -10.67
C THR A 70 9.72 -14.88 -11.52
N ASN A 71 10.56 -13.97 -11.03
CA ASN A 71 11.68 -13.42 -11.78
C ASN A 71 12.82 -12.99 -10.84
N ARG A 72 13.63 -13.97 -10.40
CA ARG A 72 14.74 -13.75 -9.46
C ARG A 72 15.89 -12.91 -10.03
N GLN A 73 15.98 -12.81 -11.36
CA GLN A 73 17.10 -12.14 -12.04
C GLN A 73 16.91 -10.60 -12.14
N ASN A 74 15.70 -10.08 -11.92
CA ASN A 74 15.41 -8.64 -12.01
C ASN A 74 14.52 -8.16 -10.86
N LEU A 75 15.06 -8.22 -9.63
CA LEU A 75 14.40 -7.73 -8.43
C LEU A 75 14.59 -6.22 -8.31
N LYS A 76 13.66 -5.44 -8.90
CA LYS A 76 13.64 -3.99 -8.71
C LYS A 76 12.96 -3.64 -7.38
N PRO A 77 13.62 -2.87 -6.48
CA PRO A 77 12.95 -2.34 -5.30
C PRO A 77 11.89 -1.32 -5.70
N ILE A 78 10.80 -1.30 -4.95
CA ILE A 78 9.78 -0.25 -5.00
C ILE A 78 10.12 0.73 -3.87
N LEU A 79 10.19 2.01 -4.21
CA LEU A 79 10.35 3.12 -3.27
C LEU A 79 9.02 3.88 -3.20
N ALA A 80 8.43 3.94 -2.01
CA ALA A 80 7.23 4.71 -1.70
C ALA A 80 7.58 5.85 -0.74
N ILE A 81 6.94 7.01 -0.93
CA ILE A 81 7.10 8.16 -0.03
C ILE A 81 6.21 8.00 1.19
N ILE A 82 6.74 8.33 2.37
CA ILE A 82 6.02 8.35 3.64
C ILE A 82 5.28 9.67 3.76
N THR A 83 3.96 9.62 3.59
CA THR A 83 3.09 10.76 3.89
C THR A 83 2.82 10.90 5.39
N PRO A 84 2.34 12.05 5.87
CA PRO A 84 1.91 12.21 7.27
C PRO A 84 0.89 11.15 7.71
N GLN A 85 -0.04 10.77 6.82
CA GLN A 85 -1.03 9.72 7.07
C GLN A 85 -0.38 8.35 7.26
N ILE A 86 0.65 8.01 6.46
CA ILE A 86 1.42 6.77 6.68
C ILE A 86 2.07 6.79 8.07
N LYS A 87 2.66 7.90 8.49
CA LYS A 87 3.26 8.04 9.84
C LYS A 87 2.22 7.83 10.94
N THR A 88 1.03 8.44 10.80
CA THR A 88 -0.07 8.24 11.76
C THR A 88 -0.51 6.78 11.84
N ILE A 89 -0.64 6.10 10.70
CA ILE A 89 -1.02 4.68 10.66
C ILE A 89 0.05 3.80 11.33
N ILE A 90 1.34 4.04 11.06
CA ILE A 90 2.45 3.33 11.72
C ILE A 90 2.44 3.60 13.21
N LYS A 91 2.26 4.85 13.65
CA LYS A 91 2.20 5.20 15.07
C LYS A 91 1.06 4.49 15.79
N LYS A 92 -0.11 4.39 15.14
CA LYS A 92 -1.33 3.81 15.72
C LYS A 92 -1.31 2.29 15.79
N TRP A 93 -0.77 1.63 14.76
CA TRP A 93 -0.87 0.17 14.62
C TRP A 93 0.47 -0.56 14.57
N GLY A 94 1.59 0.15 14.64
CA GLY A 94 2.91 -0.43 14.50
C GLY A 94 3.42 -1.09 15.78
N ASN A 95 4.28 -2.10 15.64
CA ASN A 95 5.07 -2.61 16.76
C ASN A 95 6.07 -1.56 17.25
N PRO A 96 6.54 -1.60 18.50
CA PRO A 96 7.65 -0.76 18.94
C PRO A 96 8.89 -0.93 18.05
N HIS A 97 9.50 0.17 17.62
CA HIS A 97 10.74 0.17 16.83
C HIS A 97 11.96 -0.05 17.73
N VAL A 98 12.08 -1.26 18.30
CA VAL A 98 13.21 -1.63 19.17
C VAL A 98 14.47 -2.00 18.37
N ASN A 99 14.31 -2.50 17.14
CA ASN A 99 15.42 -2.72 16.21
C ASN A 99 14.90 -2.82 14.75
N PRO A 100 15.78 -2.73 13.74
CA PRO A 100 15.39 -2.71 12.33
C PRO A 100 14.73 -4.01 11.81
N ASN A 101 14.90 -5.15 12.49
CA ASN A 101 14.36 -6.44 12.04
C ASN A 101 12.93 -6.71 12.54
N VAL A 102 12.36 -5.83 13.37
CA VAL A 102 10.97 -5.97 13.83
C VAL A 102 10.00 -5.65 12.69
N TYR A 103 8.96 -6.47 12.54
CA TYR A 103 7.86 -6.21 11.61
C TYR A 103 7.16 -4.91 11.98
N VAL A 104 6.85 -4.07 10.99
CA VAL A 104 6.16 -2.79 11.22
C VAL A 104 4.79 -3.06 11.83
N PHE A 105 4.01 -3.98 11.28
CA PHE A 105 2.66 -4.30 11.77
C PHE A 105 2.61 -5.62 12.55
N PRO A 106 1.76 -5.73 13.59
CA PRO A 106 1.63 -6.89 14.47
C PRO A 106 0.81 -8.03 13.84
N ILE A 107 1.15 -8.40 12.60
CA ILE A 107 0.56 -9.55 11.89
C ILE A 107 1.49 -10.75 11.91
N LEU A 108 2.80 -10.48 11.81
CA LEU A 108 3.85 -11.50 11.81
C LEU A 108 4.76 -11.33 13.02
N SER A 109 5.37 -12.44 13.41
CA SER A 109 6.43 -12.51 14.42
C SER A 109 7.56 -13.38 13.87
N ASP A 110 8.76 -13.21 14.40
CA ASP A 110 9.88 -14.08 14.03
C ASP A 110 9.65 -15.52 14.55
N GLY A 111 10.28 -16.50 13.90
CA GLY A 111 10.16 -17.93 14.27
C GLY A 111 8.91 -18.65 13.77
N LEU A 112 8.01 -17.99 13.03
CA LEU A 112 6.85 -18.65 12.42
C LEU A 112 7.28 -19.65 11.33
N SER A 113 6.59 -20.79 11.28
CA SER A 113 6.70 -21.70 10.13
C SER A 113 6.16 -21.01 8.86
N PRO A 114 6.60 -21.40 7.65
CA PRO A 114 6.06 -20.86 6.40
C PRO A 114 4.53 -21.00 6.28
N ASN A 115 3.95 -22.06 6.86
CA ASN A 115 2.52 -22.28 6.86
C ASN A 115 1.79 -21.31 7.81
N ASP A 116 2.33 -21.08 9.01
CA ASP A 116 1.74 -20.16 9.97
C ASP A 116 1.85 -18.71 9.52
N GLU A 117 2.96 -18.33 8.89
CA GLU A 117 3.10 -17.03 8.23
C GLU A 117 1.99 -16.82 7.20
N LEU A 118 1.78 -17.78 6.30
CA LEU A 118 0.74 -17.72 5.27
C LEU A 118 -0.66 -17.63 5.89
N LYS A 119 -0.95 -18.42 6.92
CA LYS A 119 -2.24 -18.39 7.63
C LYS A 119 -2.49 -17.02 8.26
N ARG A 120 -1.51 -16.43 8.95
CA ARG A 120 -1.65 -15.11 9.59
C ARG A 120 -1.85 -14.00 8.55
N ILE A 121 -1.10 -14.02 7.45
CA ILE A 121 -1.28 -13.07 6.35
C ILE A 121 -2.69 -13.18 5.77
N ASN A 122 -3.13 -14.39 5.43
CA ASN A 122 -4.45 -14.62 4.86
C ASN A 122 -5.57 -14.19 5.82
N GLN A 123 -5.41 -14.45 7.11
CA GLN A 123 -6.36 -14.01 8.13
C GLN A 123 -6.40 -12.48 8.25
N GLY A 124 -5.25 -11.81 8.21
CA GLY A 124 -5.17 -10.35 8.17
C GLY A 124 -5.90 -9.78 6.95
N ILE A 125 -5.61 -10.30 5.75
CA ILE A 125 -6.26 -9.88 4.50
C ILE A 125 -7.78 -10.12 4.56
N LYS A 126 -8.21 -11.30 5.04
CA LYS A 126 -9.63 -11.66 5.18
C LYS A 126 -10.34 -10.70 6.13
N THR A 127 -9.71 -10.38 7.26
CA THR A 127 -10.26 -9.45 8.26
C THR A 127 -10.38 -8.05 7.68
N THR A 128 -9.33 -7.53 7.03
CA THR A 128 -9.39 -6.21 6.39
C THR A 128 -10.48 -6.18 5.32
N ASN A 129 -10.53 -7.18 4.43
CA ASN A 129 -11.56 -7.24 3.38
C ASN A 129 -12.98 -7.37 3.95
N LYS A 130 -13.18 -8.05 5.08
CA LYS A 130 -14.50 -8.14 5.72
C LYS A 130 -15.02 -6.75 6.09
N TYR A 131 -14.20 -5.96 6.78
CA TYR A 131 -14.60 -4.62 7.22
C TYR A 131 -14.66 -3.62 6.07
N MET A 132 -13.72 -3.66 5.13
CA MET A 132 -13.77 -2.78 3.95
C MET A 132 -15.03 -3.03 3.11
N LYS A 133 -15.48 -4.28 2.97
CA LYS A 133 -16.77 -4.60 2.32
C LYS A 133 -17.96 -4.01 3.06
N ARG A 134 -17.94 -4.02 4.40
CA ARG A 134 -18.97 -3.41 5.23
C ARG A 134 -19.01 -1.89 5.01
N ILE A 135 -17.88 -1.20 5.19
CA ILE A 135 -17.76 0.24 4.96
C ILE A 135 -18.22 0.61 3.54
N GLY A 136 -17.76 -0.13 2.53
CA GLY A 136 -18.15 0.12 1.14
C GLY A 136 -19.65 -0.05 0.87
N LYS A 137 -20.31 -0.98 1.56
CA LYS A 137 -21.77 -1.15 1.51
C LYS A 137 -22.49 0.02 2.19
N GLU A 138 -22.01 0.45 3.35
CA GLU A 138 -22.61 1.58 4.11
C GLU A 138 -22.43 2.93 3.41
N LEU A 139 -21.39 3.07 2.58
CA LEU A 139 -21.16 4.23 1.72
C LEU A 139 -21.84 4.10 0.34
N ASP A 140 -22.61 3.03 0.09
CA ASP A 140 -23.27 2.76 -1.19
C ASP A 140 -22.32 2.79 -2.39
N PHE A 141 -21.11 2.27 -2.23
CA PHE A 141 -20.17 2.19 -3.34
C PHE A 141 -20.64 1.17 -4.38
N PRO A 142 -20.56 1.51 -5.69
CA PRO A 142 -20.99 0.63 -6.78
C PRO A 142 -20.02 -0.56 -7.00
N LEU A 143 -19.01 -0.72 -6.14
CA LEU A 143 -18.01 -1.77 -6.19
C LEU A 143 -17.84 -2.44 -4.82
N ILE A 144 -17.30 -3.65 -4.83
CA ILE A 144 -16.94 -4.36 -3.60
C ILE A 144 -15.58 -3.85 -3.13
N LEU A 145 -15.58 -3.06 -2.06
CA LEU A 145 -14.37 -2.47 -1.51
C LEU A 145 -13.49 -3.52 -0.82
N THR A 146 -12.31 -3.78 -1.40
CA THR A 146 -11.33 -4.76 -0.92
C THR A 146 -9.92 -4.17 -1.00
N SER A 147 -8.94 -4.89 -0.46
CA SER A 147 -7.51 -4.54 -0.57
C SER A 147 -7.00 -4.45 -2.02
N TYR A 148 -7.66 -5.13 -2.96
CA TYR A 148 -7.32 -5.01 -4.38
C TYR A 148 -7.72 -3.64 -4.97
N VAL A 149 -8.81 -3.06 -4.45
CA VAL A 149 -9.30 -1.74 -4.87
C VAL A 149 -8.33 -0.63 -4.47
N ALA A 150 -7.59 -0.77 -3.37
CA ALA A 150 -6.56 0.20 -2.96
C ALA A 150 -5.53 0.41 -4.08
N ARG A 151 -4.97 -0.68 -4.62
CA ARG A 151 -3.98 -0.60 -5.73
C ARG A 151 -4.56 0.02 -6.99
N HIS A 152 -5.76 -0.38 -7.38
CA HIS A 152 -6.40 0.19 -8.57
C HIS A 152 -6.72 1.67 -8.38
N THR A 153 -7.20 2.04 -7.19
CA THR A 153 -7.46 3.43 -6.84
C THR A 153 -6.18 4.25 -6.89
N TYR A 154 -5.06 3.75 -6.37
CA TYR A 154 -3.76 4.41 -6.50
C TYR A 154 -3.40 4.70 -7.98
N SER A 155 -3.44 3.68 -8.84
CA SER A 155 -3.12 3.85 -10.26
C SER A 155 -4.09 4.78 -10.99
N THR A 156 -5.39 4.67 -10.70
CA THR A 156 -6.42 5.51 -11.33
C THR A 156 -6.31 6.96 -10.90
N ILE A 157 -6.08 7.23 -9.60
CA ILE A 157 -5.92 8.60 -9.09
C ILE A 157 -4.70 9.26 -9.73
N LEU A 158 -3.53 8.59 -9.75
CA LEU A 158 -2.35 9.17 -10.42
C LEU A 158 -2.55 9.38 -11.91
N LYS A 159 -3.18 8.43 -12.61
CA LYS A 159 -3.49 8.60 -14.04
C LYS A 159 -4.38 9.83 -14.27
N ASN A 160 -5.41 10.00 -13.45
CA ASN A 160 -6.34 11.13 -13.56
C ASN A 160 -5.69 12.46 -13.13
N SER A 161 -4.63 12.41 -12.30
CA SER A 161 -3.80 13.56 -11.95
C SER A 161 -2.71 13.86 -13.00
N GLY A 162 -2.72 13.21 -14.17
CA GLY A 162 -1.82 13.52 -15.29
C GLY A 162 -0.50 12.75 -15.31
N TYR A 163 -0.25 11.82 -14.37
CA TYR A 163 0.99 11.04 -14.35
C TYR A 163 1.04 10.02 -15.49
N ALA A 164 2.21 9.90 -16.12
CA ALA A 164 2.43 8.97 -17.21
C ALA A 164 2.29 7.51 -16.75
N VAL A 165 1.83 6.65 -17.66
CA VAL A 165 1.69 5.20 -17.39
C VAL A 165 3.04 4.57 -17.03
N SER A 166 4.15 5.08 -17.57
CA SER A 166 5.52 4.68 -17.22
C SER A 166 5.83 4.91 -15.74
N PHE A 167 5.53 6.11 -15.21
CA PHE A 167 5.66 6.44 -13.79
C PHE A 167 4.84 5.50 -12.91
N ILE A 168 3.57 5.32 -13.26
CA ILE A 168 2.66 4.46 -12.49
C ILE A 168 3.18 3.01 -12.51
N SER A 169 3.63 2.51 -13.66
CA SER A 169 4.20 1.18 -13.82
C SER A 169 5.47 0.97 -12.98
N GLU A 170 6.38 1.95 -12.98
CA GLU A 170 7.58 1.93 -12.13
C GLU A 170 7.20 1.88 -10.64
N SER A 171 6.31 2.77 -10.20
CA SER A 171 5.92 2.87 -8.79
C SER A 171 5.25 1.60 -8.24
N LEU A 172 4.62 0.80 -9.11
CA LEU A 172 4.04 -0.51 -8.79
C LEU A 172 5.05 -1.68 -8.83
N GLY A 173 6.28 -1.42 -9.29
CA GLY A 173 7.32 -2.43 -9.48
C GLY A 173 7.01 -3.40 -10.62
N HIS A 174 6.36 -2.95 -11.69
CA HIS A 174 6.10 -3.76 -12.88
C HIS A 174 7.32 -3.74 -13.81
N SER A 175 7.84 -4.92 -14.14
CA SER A 175 9.01 -5.11 -15.01
C SER A 175 8.67 -5.26 -16.50
N SER A 176 7.40 -5.16 -16.89
CA SER A 176 6.91 -5.58 -18.22
C SER A 176 6.59 -4.42 -19.17
N LEU A 177 7.47 -3.43 -19.27
CA LEU A 177 7.53 -2.61 -20.47
C LEU A 177 8.74 -3.07 -21.27
N LYS A 178 8.52 -4.05 -22.16
CA LYS A 178 9.49 -4.58 -23.14
C LYS A 178 9.80 -3.58 -24.28
N THR A 179 9.46 -2.31 -24.08
CA THR A 179 9.76 -1.13 -24.89
C THR A 179 9.58 -0.02 -23.87
N THR A 180 10.63 0.47 -23.21
CA THR A 180 11.56 1.44 -23.76
C THR A 180 12.82 1.37 -22.92
N GLN A 181 13.86 0.71 -23.44
CA GLN A 181 15.18 0.64 -22.84
C GLN A 181 15.90 2.02 -22.85
N ASN A 182 15.18 3.11 -23.16
CA ASN A 182 15.65 4.49 -23.26
C ASN A 182 14.83 5.45 -22.37
N TYR A 183 14.55 5.09 -21.11
CA TYR A 183 14.35 6.11 -20.07
C TYR A 183 15.48 5.93 -19.07
N LEU A 184 16.59 6.57 -19.40
CA LEU A 184 17.63 6.92 -18.44
C LEU A 184 16.95 7.62 -17.26
N ASP A 185 17.28 7.15 -16.07
CA ASP A 185 16.85 7.61 -14.75
C ASP A 185 15.43 7.18 -14.33
N SER A 186 15.40 6.36 -13.28
CA SER A 186 14.21 6.22 -12.43
C SER A 186 13.71 7.61 -12.07
N PHE A 187 12.39 7.81 -12.03
CA PHE A 187 11.84 9.09 -11.61
C PHE A 187 12.44 9.51 -10.26
N ASP A 188 12.87 10.76 -10.20
CA ASP A 188 13.54 11.32 -9.03
C ASP A 188 12.60 11.35 -7.82
N THR A 189 13.18 11.54 -6.64
CA THR A 189 12.45 11.53 -5.37
C THR A 189 11.44 12.68 -5.28
N GLU A 190 11.71 13.84 -5.87
CA GLU A 190 10.80 15.00 -5.82
C GLU A 190 9.55 14.74 -6.66
N SER A 191 9.69 14.19 -7.87
CA SER A 191 8.57 13.71 -8.68
C SER A 191 7.70 12.71 -7.92
N LYS A 192 8.32 11.83 -7.13
CA LYS A 192 7.63 10.84 -6.28
C LYS A 192 6.91 11.48 -5.09
N LYS A 193 7.51 12.50 -4.47
CA LYS A 193 6.87 13.28 -3.39
C LYS A 193 5.65 14.05 -3.90
N GLU A 194 5.76 14.68 -5.06
CA GLU A 194 4.63 15.38 -5.69
C GLU A 194 3.47 14.40 -5.95
N ALA A 195 3.76 13.24 -6.52
CA ALA A 195 2.76 12.21 -6.77
C ALA A 195 2.06 11.73 -5.48
N ALA A 196 2.82 11.54 -4.40
CA ALA A 196 2.28 11.15 -3.10
C ALA A 196 1.33 12.21 -2.52
N ASN A 197 1.65 13.50 -2.69
CA ASN A 197 0.80 14.61 -2.24
C ASN A 197 -0.54 14.67 -3.00
N LYS A 198 -0.59 14.19 -4.25
CA LYS A 198 -1.84 14.14 -5.05
C LYS A 198 -2.82 13.05 -4.62
N LEU A 199 -2.41 12.08 -3.80
CA LEU A 199 -3.24 10.93 -3.42
C LEU A 199 -4.38 11.29 -2.45
N LEU A 200 -4.23 12.37 -1.67
CA LEU A 200 -5.27 12.86 -0.75
C LEU A 200 -5.74 14.27 -1.12
N ASP A 201 -5.51 14.69 -2.36
CA ASP A 201 -5.94 15.97 -2.92
C ASP A 201 -7.37 15.85 -3.48
N PHE A 202 -8.36 16.05 -2.60
CA PHE A 202 -9.81 15.89 -2.82
C PHE A 202 -10.64 17.05 -2.26
#